data_AF-A0A7Z9QPE5-F1
#
_entry.id   AF-A0A7Z9QPE5-F1
#
_cell.length_a   1.000
_cell.length_b   1.000
_cell.length_c   1.000
_cell.angle_alpha   90.00
_cell.angle_beta   90.00
_cell.angle_gamma   90.00
#
_symmetry.space_group_name_H-M   'P 1'
#
loop_
_entity.id
_entity.type
_entity.pdbx_description
1 polymer ?
#
loop_
_entity_poly.entity_id
_entity_poly.type
_entity_poly.pdbx_seq_one_letter_code
_entity_poly.pdbx_strand_id
1 'polypeptide(L)'
;MVLPQPHYTPDVRKDHWQTLDPIYSPTDNPESIVDNYWFVDEYVQALDQGRNHECSGAEERHALEVIMGVFEPAAYGIGVNLLQQNRQHPLHRWHQEAGLSTLDPMPCAYREWLKMETKYQGL
;
A
#
# COMPACT_ATOMS: atom_id res chain seq x y z
N MET A 1 -29.36 5.93 -3.88
CA MET A 1 -29.32 5.57 -2.45
C MET A 1 -28.86 6.83 -1.71
N VAL A 2 -29.71 7.40 -0.84
CA VAL A 2 -29.41 8.64 -0.11
C VAL A 2 -29.11 8.25 1.34
N LEU A 3 -27.92 8.57 1.85
CA LEU A 3 -27.58 8.30 3.25
C LEU A 3 -28.44 9.17 4.18
N PRO A 4 -28.83 8.65 5.36
CA PRO A 4 -29.76 9.31 6.28
C PRO A 4 -29.19 10.58 6.95
N GLN A 5 -27.89 10.82 6.89
CA GLN A 5 -27.26 12.04 7.39
C GLN A 5 -26.86 12.94 6.21
N PRO A 6 -27.10 14.27 6.29
CA PRO A 6 -26.60 15.22 5.31
C PRO A 6 -25.07 15.18 5.35
N HIS A 7 -24.48 14.61 4.31
CA HIS A 7 -23.04 14.52 4.10
C HIS A 7 -22.68 15.39 2.91
N TYR A 8 -21.48 15.95 2.94
CA TYR A 8 -20.95 16.71 1.82
C TYR A 8 -20.86 15.80 0.60
N THR A 9 -21.55 16.15 -0.48
CA THR A 9 -21.36 15.56 -1.80
C THR A 9 -20.55 16.54 -2.64
N PRO A 10 -19.40 16.13 -3.21
CA PRO A 10 -18.62 17.00 -4.07
C PRO A 10 -19.51 17.52 -5.20
N ASP A 11 -19.51 18.84 -5.41
CA ASP A 11 -20.26 19.45 -6.49
C ASP A 11 -19.48 19.18 -7.77
N VAL A 12 -19.97 18.24 -8.59
CA VAL A 12 -19.34 17.80 -9.84
C VAL A 12 -19.00 18.97 -10.78
N ARG A 13 -19.61 20.15 -10.59
CA ARG A 13 -19.30 21.37 -11.37
C ARG A 13 -18.14 22.20 -10.81
N LYS A 14 -17.84 22.10 -9.51
CA LYS A 14 -16.81 22.88 -8.81
C LYS A 14 -15.58 22.07 -8.46
N ASP A 15 -15.73 20.76 -8.31
CA ASP A 15 -14.66 19.83 -7.96
C ASP A 15 -14.12 19.14 -9.22
N HIS A 16 -13.54 19.92 -10.14
CA HIS A 16 -12.78 19.37 -11.25
C HIS A 16 -11.34 19.16 -10.80
N TRP A 17 -10.86 17.93 -10.91
CA TRP A 17 -9.44 17.62 -10.78
C TRP A 17 -8.65 18.51 -11.74
N GLN A 18 -7.74 19.31 -11.20
CA GLN A 18 -6.80 20.08 -12.01
C GLN A 18 -5.55 19.24 -12.22
N THR A 19 -5.16 19.06 -13.48
CA THR A 19 -3.87 18.47 -13.81
C THR A 19 -2.78 19.38 -13.25
N LEU A 20 -1.91 18.82 -12.40
CA LEU A 20 -0.71 19.51 -11.94
C LEU A 20 0.40 19.28 -12.97
N ASP A 21 1.18 20.32 -13.22
CA ASP A 21 2.40 20.17 -13.99
C ASP A 21 3.37 19.27 -13.20
N PRO A 22 3.95 18.22 -13.80
CA PRO A 22 4.93 17.40 -13.12
C PRO A 22 6.15 18.24 -12.76
N ILE A 23 6.67 18.04 -11.55
CA ILE A 23 7.94 18.62 -11.13
C ILE A 23 9.04 17.65 -11.53
N TYR A 24 9.96 18.12 -12.37
CA TYR A 24 11.05 17.35 -12.94
C TYR A 24 12.35 17.62 -12.18
N SER A 25 13.18 16.61 -11.94
CA SER A 25 14.55 16.81 -11.41
C SER A 25 15.42 17.48 -12.49
N PRO A 26 16.41 18.32 -12.12
CA PRO A 26 17.33 18.90 -13.09
C PRO A 26 18.12 17.87 -13.91
N THR A 27 18.21 16.63 -13.42
CA THR A 27 18.93 15.51 -14.04
C THR A 27 18.07 14.68 -14.98
N ASP A 28 16.77 14.99 -15.10
CA ASP A 28 15.76 14.14 -15.73
C ASP A 28 16.13 13.64 -17.13
N ASN A 29 15.93 12.33 -17.32
CA ASN A 29 16.02 11.69 -18.62
C ASN A 29 14.63 11.66 -19.28
N PRO A 30 14.43 12.28 -20.46
CA PRO A 30 13.14 12.33 -21.15
C PRO A 30 12.60 10.96 -21.60
N GLU A 31 13.40 9.90 -21.58
CA GLU A 31 12.96 8.53 -21.89
C GLU A 31 12.42 7.77 -20.66
N SER A 32 12.49 8.36 -19.48
CA SER A 32 12.10 7.71 -18.23
C SER A 32 10.66 8.05 -17.81
N ILE A 33 10.02 7.13 -17.08
CA ILE A 33 8.77 7.43 -16.38
C ILE A 33 9.13 8.34 -15.21
N VAL A 34 8.60 9.57 -15.20
CA VAL A 34 8.94 10.65 -14.26
C VAL A 34 8.95 10.18 -12.81
N ASP A 35 7.89 9.48 -12.38
CA ASP A 35 7.75 8.99 -11.01
C ASP A 35 8.87 8.00 -10.62
N ASN A 36 9.27 7.12 -11.54
CA ASN A 36 10.34 6.16 -11.29
C ASN A 36 11.71 6.83 -11.29
N TYR A 37 11.91 7.81 -12.18
CA TYR A 37 13.16 8.55 -12.26
C TYR A 37 13.40 9.34 -10.98
N TRP A 38 12.40 10.09 -10.52
CA TRP A 38 12.50 10.86 -9.28
C TRP A 38 12.89 10.00 -8.08
N PHE A 39 12.23 8.85 -7.90
CA PHE A 39 12.55 7.93 -6.82
C PHE A 39 14.01 7.43 -6.90
N VAL A 40 14.47 7.05 -8.09
CA VAL A 40 15.83 6.54 -8.27
C VAL A 40 16.88 7.65 -8.11
N ASP A 41 16.63 8.83 -8.64
CA ASP A 41 17.51 10.00 -8.53
C ASP A 41 17.69 10.42 -7.06
N GLU A 42 16.58 10.55 -6.33
CA GLU A 42 16.58 10.85 -4.89
C GLU A 42 17.30 9.75 -4.08
N TYR A 43 17.10 8.48 -4.44
CA TYR A 43 17.82 7.36 -3.84
C TYR A 43 19.34 7.44 -4.04
N VAL A 44 19.80 7.73 -5.26
CA VAL A 44 21.24 7.89 -5.54
C VAL A 44 21.82 9.10 -4.81
N GLN A 45 21.13 10.25 -4.85
CA GLN A 45 21.58 11.45 -4.15
C GLN A 45 21.66 11.25 -2.64
N ALA A 46 20.70 10.55 -2.04
CA ALA A 46 20.72 10.24 -0.61
C ALA A 46 21.95 9.39 -0.22
N LEU A 47 22.31 8.41 -1.05
CA LEU A 47 23.50 7.60 -0.87
C LEU A 47 24.79 8.42 -0.99
N ASP A 48 24.91 9.22 -2.05
CA ASP A 48 26.09 10.05 -2.30
C ASP A 48 26.35 11.06 -1.19
N GLN A 49 25.28 11.63 -0.62
CA GLN A 49 25.34 12.65 0.43
C GLN A 49 25.36 12.04 1.84
N GLY A 50 25.20 10.72 1.97
CA GLY A 50 25.12 10.03 3.27
C GLY A 50 23.94 10.49 4.12
N ARG A 51 22.82 10.88 3.50
CA ARG A 51 21.59 11.33 4.17
C ARG A 51 20.50 10.28 4.06
N ASN A 52 19.45 10.42 4.88
CA ASN A 52 18.26 9.61 4.69
C ASN A 52 17.55 10.02 3.40
N HIS A 53 17.00 9.03 2.71
CA HIS A 53 16.07 9.24 1.61
C HIS A 53 14.80 9.94 2.11
N GLU A 54 14.18 10.76 1.25
CA GLU A 54 12.92 11.45 1.60
C GLU A 54 11.80 10.47 1.97
N CYS A 55 11.67 9.36 1.25
CA CYS A 55 10.80 8.25 1.69
C CYS A 55 11.47 7.48 2.84
N SER A 56 10.78 7.41 3.97
CA SER A 56 11.23 6.70 5.16
C SER A 56 10.50 5.37 5.33
N GLY A 57 11.26 4.29 5.54
CA GLY A 57 10.68 2.99 5.92
C GLY A 57 9.87 3.04 7.23
N ALA A 58 10.09 4.05 8.09
CA ALA A 58 9.27 4.26 9.27
C ALA A 58 7.87 4.78 8.91
N GLU A 59 7.75 5.67 7.92
CA GLU A 59 6.47 6.16 7.42
C GLU A 59 5.72 5.07 6.64
N GLU A 60 6.45 4.30 5.83
CA GLU A 60 5.89 3.14 5.13
C GLU A 60 5.31 2.12 6.11
N ARG A 61 5.97 1.91 7.25
CA ARG A 61 5.42 1.06 8.32
C ARG A 61 4.07 1.56 8.81
N HIS A 62 3.87 2.87 8.95
CA HIS A 62 2.60 3.43 9.38
C HIS A 62 1.52 3.27 8.30
N ALA A 63 1.88 3.42 7.02
CA ALA A 63 0.96 3.13 5.92
C ALA A 63 0.49 1.68 5.94
N LEU A 64 1.40 0.72 6.17
CA LEU A 64 1.05 -0.69 6.32
C LEU A 64 0.14 -0.95 7.54
N GLU A 65 0.38 -0.29 8.68
CA GLU A 65 -0.50 -0.38 9.86
C GLU A 65 -1.93 0.12 9.56
N VAL A 66 -2.08 1.17 8.75
CA VAL A 66 -3.40 1.66 8.29
C VAL A 66 -4.08 0.62 7.41
N ILE A 67 -3.37 0.05 6.43
CA ILE A 67 -3.90 -0.98 5.52
C ILE A 67 -4.36 -2.20 6.32
N MET A 68 -3.53 -2.70 7.24
CA MET A 68 -3.91 -3.81 8.12
C MET A 68 -5.10 -3.43 9.02
N GLY A 69 -5.14 -2.18 9.50
CA GLY A 69 -6.19 -1.68 10.38
C GLY A 69 -7.56 -1.53 9.71
N VAL A 70 -7.63 -1.32 8.40
CA VAL A 70 -8.90 -1.22 7.66
C VAL A 70 -9.71 -2.52 7.70
N PHE A 71 -9.04 -3.66 7.84
CA PHE A 71 -9.70 -4.96 7.85
C PHE A 71 -10.51 -5.20 9.14
N GLU A 72 -10.03 -4.76 10.29
CA GLU A 72 -10.67 -5.04 11.60
C GLU A 72 -12.07 -4.41 11.75
N PRO A 73 -12.32 -3.12 11.41
CA PRO A 73 -13.67 -2.56 11.44
C PRO A 73 -14.60 -3.27 10.45
N ALA A 74 -14.08 -3.71 9.30
CA ALA A 74 -14.89 -4.43 8.32
C ALA A 74 -15.33 -5.81 8.83
N ALA A 75 -14.48 -6.51 9.58
CA ALA A 75 -14.80 -7.84 10.12
C ALA A 75 -15.63 -7.79 11.42
N TYR A 76 -15.31 -6.88 12.34
CA TYR A 76 -15.89 -6.89 13.69
C TYR A 76 -16.68 -5.63 14.07
N GLY A 77 -16.72 -4.61 13.20
CA GLY A 77 -17.42 -3.36 13.49
C GLY A 77 -16.78 -2.52 14.60
N ILE A 78 -15.49 -2.72 14.89
CA ILE A 78 -14.76 -2.02 15.96
C ILE A 78 -13.83 -0.95 15.40
N GLY A 79 -13.61 0.12 16.16
CA GLY A 79 -12.54 1.08 15.88
C GLY A 79 -11.16 0.51 16.19
N VAL A 80 -10.16 0.84 15.37
CA VAL A 80 -8.77 0.43 15.57
C VAL A 80 -7.94 1.64 16.01
N ASN A 81 -7.17 1.46 17.08
CA ASN A 81 -6.20 2.46 17.51
C ASN A 81 -4.88 2.27 16.75
N LEU A 82 -4.30 3.38 16.29
CA LEU A 82 -2.94 3.46 15.77
C LEU A 82 -2.04 4.10 16.85
N LEU A 83 -0.81 3.65 17.10
CA LEU A 83 -0.08 2.52 16.51
C LEU A 83 -0.67 1.17 16.95
N GLN A 84 -0.72 0.21 16.01
CA GLN A 84 -1.23 -1.12 16.31
C GLN A 84 -0.29 -1.87 17.26
N GLN A 85 -0.85 -2.41 18.35
CA GLN A 85 -0.09 -3.22 19.31
C GLN A 85 0.21 -4.63 18.76
N ASN A 86 -0.70 -5.19 17.97
CA ASN A 86 -0.52 -6.47 17.29
C ASN A 86 -0.36 -6.23 15.79
N ARG A 87 0.80 -6.63 15.25
CA ARG A 87 1.15 -6.49 13.82
C ARG A 87 1.11 -7.80 13.05
N GLN A 88 0.54 -8.85 13.63
CA GLN A 88 0.27 -10.08 12.89
C GLN A 88 -0.78 -9.80 11.81
N HIS A 89 -0.62 -10.42 10.63
CA HIS A 89 -1.55 -10.22 9.53
C HIS A 89 -2.97 -10.65 9.94
N PRO A 90 -4.00 -9.78 9.87
CA PRO A 90 -5.35 -10.08 10.37
C PRO A 90 -5.94 -11.37 9.78
N LEU A 91 -5.74 -11.59 8.48
CA LEU A 91 -6.23 -12.81 7.80
C LEU A 91 -5.72 -14.12 8.42
N HIS A 92 -4.50 -14.18 8.94
CA HIS A 92 -4.00 -15.40 9.58
C HIS A 92 -4.76 -15.70 10.88
N ARG A 93 -5.00 -14.67 11.70
CA ARG A 93 -5.79 -14.82 12.92
C ARG A 93 -7.23 -15.24 12.59
N TRP A 94 -7.85 -14.62 11.59
CA TRP A 94 -9.21 -14.96 11.18
C TRP A 94 -9.34 -16.37 10.63
N HIS A 95 -8.33 -16.83 9.90
CA HIS A 95 -8.25 -18.22 9.43
C HIS A 95 -8.32 -19.21 10.61
N GLN A 96 -7.59 -18.91 11.68
CA GLN A 96 -7.58 -19.73 12.90
C GLN A 96 -8.91 -19.64 13.65
N GLU A 97 -9.48 -18.44 13.80
CA GLU A 97 -10.79 -18.23 14.45
C GLU A 97 -11.92 -18.96 13.73
N ALA A 98 -11.86 -19.05 12.40
CA ALA A 98 -12.80 -19.81 11.59
C ALA A 98 -12.59 -21.34 11.65
N GLY A 99 -11.60 -21.82 12.42
CA GLY A 99 -11.27 -23.24 12.53
C GLY A 99 -10.61 -23.83 11.28
N LEU A 100 -10.06 -22.98 10.40
CA LEU A 100 -9.41 -23.40 9.17
C LEU A 100 -7.91 -23.66 9.42
N SER A 101 -7.38 -24.74 8.84
CA SER A 101 -5.97 -25.15 8.98
C SER A 101 -5.00 -24.11 8.45
N THR A 102 -3.82 -23.93 9.02
CA THR A 102 -2.82 -22.97 8.53
C THR A 102 -2.59 -23.11 7.01
N LEU A 103 -2.63 -21.97 6.30
CA LEU A 103 -2.33 -21.92 4.87
C LEU A 103 -0.92 -22.43 4.61
N ASP A 104 -0.76 -23.23 3.56
CA ASP A 104 0.56 -23.65 3.10
C ASP A 104 1.36 -22.41 2.68
N PRO A 105 2.65 -22.32 3.06
CA PRO A 105 3.46 -21.17 2.74
C PRO A 105 3.67 -21.08 1.22
N MET A 106 3.40 -19.90 0.66
CA MET A 106 3.68 -19.61 -0.74
C MET A 106 5.05 -18.93 -0.88
N PRO A 107 5.89 -19.31 -1.86
CA PRO A 107 7.17 -18.65 -2.06
C PRO A 107 6.96 -17.18 -2.43
N CYS A 108 7.79 -16.31 -1.85
CA CYS A 108 7.76 -14.87 -2.13
C CYS A 108 8.53 -14.51 -3.42
N ALA A 109 9.57 -15.29 -3.74
CA ALA A 109 10.35 -15.09 -4.96
C ALA A 109 9.49 -15.35 -6.20
N TYR A 110 9.42 -14.38 -7.12
CA TYR A 110 8.44 -14.36 -8.20
C TYR A 110 8.49 -15.60 -9.11
N ARG A 111 9.68 -16.14 -9.41
CA ARG A 111 9.82 -17.30 -10.28
C ARG A 111 9.30 -18.58 -9.63
N GLU A 112 9.56 -18.74 -8.34
CA GLU A 112 9.12 -19.85 -7.51
C GLU A 112 7.62 -19.75 -7.25
N TRP A 113 7.13 -18.53 -6.98
CA TRP A 113 5.71 -18.20 -6.85
C TRP A 113 4.95 -18.58 -8.12
N LEU A 114 5.40 -18.11 -9.28
CA LEU A 114 4.74 -18.35 -10.57
C LEU A 114 4.62 -19.85 -10.87
N LYS A 115 5.66 -20.64 -10.60
CA LYS A 115 5.63 -22.11 -10.77
C LYS A 115 4.61 -22.79 -9.88
N MET A 116 4.39 -22.28 -8.66
CA MET A 116 3.38 -22.81 -7.74
C MET A 116 1.98 -22.35 -8.18
N GLU A 117 1.81 -21.07 -8.49
CA GLU A 117 0.54 -20.49 -8.92
C GLU A 117 -0.03 -21.19 -10.17
N THR A 118 0.81 -21.45 -11.18
CA THR A 118 0.38 -22.20 -12.38
C THR A 118 -0.16 -23.59 -12.02
N LYS A 119 0.42 -24.27 -11.02
CA LYS A 119 -0.08 -25.57 -10.54
C LYS A 119 -1.42 -25.46 -9.83
N TYR A 120 -1.64 -24.39 -9.05
CA TYR A 120 -2.89 -24.15 -8.34
C TYR A 120 -4.04 -23.75 -9.27
N GLN A 121 -3.75 -23.05 -10.37
CA GLN A 121 -4.74 -22.63 -11.37
C GLN A 121 -5.11 -23.72 -12.38
N GLY A 122 -4.47 -24.90 -12.32
CA GLY A 122 -4.81 -26.04 -13.18
C GLY A 122 -4.57 -25.81 -14.68
N LEU A 123 -3.60 -24.95 -15.03
CA LEU A 123 -3.15 -24.70 -16.40
C LEU A 123 -1.93 -25.52 -16.78
#